data_AF-A0A8T5V051-F1
#
_entry.id   AF-A0A8T5V051-F1
#
_cell.length_a   1.000
_cell.length_b   1.000
_cell.length_c   1.000
_cell.angle_alpha   90.00
_cell.angle_beta   90.00
_cell.angle_gamma   90.00
#
_symmetry.space_group_name_H-M   'P 1'
#
loop_
_entity.id
_entity.type
_entity.pdbx_description
1 polymer ?
#
loop_
_entity_poly.entity_id
_entity_poly.type
_entity_poly.pdbx_seq_one_letter_code
_entity_poly.pdbx_strand_id
1 'polypeptide(L)'
;MASDSVPSPIPFIETSRANYTNRLANLACGDVLIVNLPNRFGKTVTALKYYETQPVKVLYLSDRHEQMNEIIGGDNFRHWYGLKKICEKKDEPFIGALIGKGFHANIICRNFCNTQCSYKNQFQVPEEGIVVAPKEYLPTTYVQNNHWDVVILDENIEKAKKIQYTHPNIPLGALEDYRVNVEFYKDIGRIIEGDIYPDDLAELQRRKTNAGNISGIIKMIRLRGDGFRPTRAELDILNYLNNLDGTIEWIQYYQRYGRFNHFYKPFLHYAHDLRCNFNCKLILLNTSYDEWIYNQLMSRYEGRIVEPQNYNQLINNKKSILLHYNSKNRSLAKDTITQRDGTKLGKLVGKEINQMLKNSISFSYNRSLKVGIITYKSLTEDITNQFEDKTYEISYFGGHQGSNKFEDVDVLIIVGTFHLNPSGLYKKHYVINNEYLADDHAVYGGRNNKIINGMQINLTDNDRLNKVKLYKLNEEHQQAIFRSGAHVKPGKLVISFGYVPQGIEDILTYKTFNNKNQLNAYLNVNRDNIGTFNT
;
A
#
# COMPACT_ATOMS: atom_id res chain seq x y z
N MET A 1 15.48 -2.52 40.13
CA MET A 1 15.37 -2.90 38.70
C MET A 1 14.49 -4.13 38.63
N ALA A 2 13.18 -3.93 38.52
CA ALA A 2 12.27 -5.02 38.23
C ALA A 2 12.37 -5.32 36.74
N SER A 3 12.58 -6.57 36.37
CA SER A 3 12.43 -7.00 34.98
C SER A 3 10.97 -6.81 34.61
N ASP A 4 10.67 -5.84 33.74
CA ASP A 4 9.33 -5.68 33.17
C ASP A 4 8.95 -6.99 32.48
N SER A 5 8.13 -7.81 33.14
CA SER A 5 7.54 -9.00 32.55
C SER A 5 6.60 -8.54 31.45
N VAL A 6 7.02 -8.72 30.20
CA VAL A 6 6.16 -8.49 29.04
C VAL A 6 4.86 -9.26 29.26
N PRO A 7 3.69 -8.59 29.28
CA PRO A 7 2.43 -9.27 29.55
C PRO A 7 2.24 -10.39 28.54
N SER A 8 2.01 -11.61 29.06
CA SER A 8 1.80 -12.79 28.22
C SER A 8 0.66 -12.52 27.24
N PRO A 9 0.83 -12.86 25.94
CA PRO A 9 -0.25 -12.76 24.97
C PRO A 9 -1.50 -13.45 25.52
N ILE A 10 -2.69 -12.98 25.15
CA ILE A 10 -3.92 -13.73 25.43
C ILE A 10 -3.70 -15.16 24.92
N PRO A 11 -3.85 -16.23 25.74
CA PRO A 11 -3.47 -17.62 25.37
C PRO A 11 -4.04 -18.10 24.02
N PHE A 12 -5.17 -17.52 23.62
CA PHE A 12 -5.78 -17.68 22.30
C PHE A 12 -4.81 -17.35 21.15
N ILE A 13 -4.01 -16.28 21.24
CA ILE A 13 -3.11 -15.81 20.17
C ILE A 13 -2.06 -16.88 19.84
N GLU A 14 -1.49 -17.55 20.85
CA GLU A 14 -0.47 -18.57 20.64
C GLU A 14 -1.05 -19.81 19.96
N THR A 15 -2.19 -20.31 20.46
CA THR A 15 -2.93 -21.41 19.83
C THR A 15 -3.25 -21.09 18.37
N SER A 16 -3.64 -19.85 18.12
CA SER A 16 -4.01 -19.38 16.80
C SER A 16 -2.84 -19.16 15.84
N ARG A 17 -1.65 -18.83 16.36
CA ARG A 17 -0.39 -18.84 15.59
C ARG A 17 0.04 -20.27 15.25
N ALA A 18 -0.15 -21.21 16.17
CA ALA A 18 0.10 -22.63 15.89
C ALA A 18 -0.85 -23.16 14.79
N ASN A 19 -2.14 -22.82 14.87
CA ASN A 19 -3.11 -23.15 13.83
C ASN A 19 -2.77 -22.52 12.48
N TYR A 20 -2.29 -21.27 12.48
CA TYR A 20 -1.83 -20.62 11.25
C TYR A 20 -0.61 -21.34 10.66
N THR A 21 0.34 -21.73 11.50
CA THR A 21 1.52 -22.52 11.08
C THR A 21 1.11 -23.87 10.48
N ASN A 22 0.17 -24.58 11.10
CA ASN A 22 -0.40 -25.80 10.55
C ASN A 22 -1.09 -25.55 9.20
N ARG A 23 -1.76 -24.41 9.04
CA ARG A 23 -2.39 -24.05 7.75
C ARG A 23 -1.35 -23.80 6.66
N LEU A 24 -0.23 -23.15 6.98
CA LEU A 24 0.90 -22.96 6.06
C LEU A 24 1.51 -24.31 5.63
N ALA A 25 1.69 -25.22 6.59
CA ALA A 25 2.25 -26.55 6.32
C ALA A 25 1.37 -27.40 5.40
N ASN A 26 0.05 -27.29 5.53
CA ASN A 26 -0.91 -28.06 4.72
C ASN A 26 -1.32 -27.37 3.42
N LEU A 27 -0.80 -26.18 3.11
CA LEU A 27 -1.11 -25.48 1.87
C LEU A 27 -0.44 -26.19 0.68
N ALA A 28 -1.21 -26.64 -0.32
CA ALA A 28 -0.66 -27.34 -1.47
C ALA A 28 -0.05 -26.36 -2.49
N CYS A 29 0.85 -26.86 -3.33
CA CYS A 29 1.40 -26.10 -4.45
C CYS A 29 0.28 -25.70 -5.42
N GLY A 30 0.29 -24.44 -5.87
CA GLY A 30 -0.74 -23.87 -6.72
C GLY A 30 -1.95 -23.30 -5.96
N ASP A 31 -2.07 -23.51 -4.65
CA ASP A 31 -3.15 -22.93 -3.84
C ASP A 31 -2.94 -21.46 -3.53
N VAL A 32 -4.05 -20.78 -3.24
CA VAL A 32 -4.07 -19.39 -2.72
C VAL A 32 -4.60 -19.41 -1.29
N LEU A 33 -3.84 -18.85 -0.35
CA LEU A 33 -4.25 -18.66 1.05
C LEU A 33 -4.41 -17.17 1.35
N ILE A 34 -5.59 -16.77 1.81
CA ILE A 34 -5.87 -15.41 2.26
C ILE A 34 -5.89 -15.39 3.77
N VAL A 35 -4.95 -14.64 4.35
CA VAL A 35 -4.77 -14.53 5.80
C VAL A 35 -5.36 -13.22 6.27
N ASN A 36 -6.65 -13.27 6.60
CA ASN A 36 -7.42 -12.13 7.11
C ASN A 36 -7.45 -12.15 8.64
N LEU A 37 -6.26 -11.97 9.24
CA LEU A 37 -6.12 -11.78 10.68
C LEU A 37 -5.88 -10.30 10.99
N PRO A 38 -6.29 -9.81 12.16
CA PRO A 38 -6.00 -8.44 12.60
C PRO A 38 -4.52 -8.05 12.54
N ASN A 39 -4.27 -6.74 12.46
CA ASN A 39 -2.90 -6.19 12.56
C ASN A 39 -2.27 -6.60 13.89
N ARG A 40 -0.95 -6.77 13.97
CA ARG A 40 -0.26 -7.20 15.21
C ARG A 40 -0.55 -8.61 15.69
N PHE A 41 -1.36 -9.38 14.97
CA PHE A 41 -1.44 -10.81 15.19
C PHE A 41 -0.08 -11.52 14.96
N GLY A 42 0.81 -10.90 14.18
CA GLY A 42 2.11 -11.47 13.81
C GLY A 42 2.06 -12.33 12.56
N LYS A 43 1.14 -12.04 11.62
CA LYS A 43 0.98 -12.76 10.34
C LYS A 43 2.30 -12.92 9.59
N THR A 44 2.97 -11.80 9.37
CA THR A 44 4.22 -11.71 8.61
C THR A 44 5.33 -12.49 9.30
N VAL A 45 5.56 -12.25 10.59
CA VAL A 45 6.58 -12.95 11.39
C VAL A 45 6.30 -14.45 11.44
N THR A 46 5.05 -14.87 11.63
CA THR A 46 4.70 -16.30 11.68
C THR A 46 4.96 -16.99 10.34
N ALA A 47 4.57 -16.36 9.23
CA ALA A 47 4.79 -16.92 7.90
C ALA A 47 6.28 -17.06 7.57
N LEU A 48 7.06 -16.00 7.84
CA LEU A 48 8.47 -15.98 7.49
C LEU A 48 9.30 -16.89 8.40
N LYS A 49 9.04 -16.93 9.72
CA LYS A 49 9.69 -17.90 10.62
C LYS A 49 9.38 -19.34 10.25
N TYR A 50 8.15 -19.63 9.81
CA TYR A 50 7.81 -20.96 9.31
C TYR A 50 8.70 -21.30 8.11
N TYR A 51 8.70 -20.46 7.06
CA TYR A 51 9.45 -20.76 5.84
C TYR A 51 10.96 -20.62 5.94
N GLU A 52 11.49 -19.88 6.91
CA GLU A 52 12.93 -19.84 7.21
C GLU A 52 13.48 -21.21 7.59
N THR A 53 12.64 -22.10 8.14
CA THR A 53 13.00 -23.48 8.51
C THR A 53 12.74 -24.50 7.40
N GLN A 54 12.22 -24.08 6.25
CA GLN A 54 11.85 -24.97 5.16
C GLN A 54 12.87 -24.84 4.01
N PRO A 55 13.21 -25.93 3.32
CA PRO A 55 14.11 -25.90 2.16
C PRO A 55 13.36 -25.40 0.92
N VAL A 56 12.97 -24.12 0.93
CA VAL A 56 12.15 -23.50 -0.12
C VAL A 56 12.63 -22.10 -0.47
N LYS A 57 12.33 -21.68 -1.70
CA LYS A 57 12.56 -20.34 -2.22
C LYS A 57 11.33 -19.47 -2.06
N VAL A 58 11.43 -18.45 -1.23
CA VAL A 58 10.31 -17.55 -0.88
C VAL A 58 10.52 -16.16 -1.46
N LEU A 59 9.47 -15.62 -2.08
CA LEU A 59 9.37 -14.21 -2.44
C LEU A 59 8.35 -13.51 -1.53
N TYR A 60 8.84 -12.70 -0.60
CA TYR A 60 8.02 -11.85 0.27
C TYR A 60 7.99 -10.41 -0.24
N LEU A 61 6.79 -9.88 -0.49
CA LEU A 61 6.56 -8.60 -1.13
C LEU A 61 5.71 -7.67 -0.26
N SER A 62 6.23 -6.49 0.03
CA SER A 62 5.56 -5.44 0.82
C SER A 62 5.65 -4.08 0.12
N ASP A 63 4.88 -3.10 0.59
CA ASP A 63 4.88 -1.73 0.07
C ASP A 63 6.01 -0.84 0.63
N ARG A 64 6.62 -1.19 1.78
CA ARG A 64 7.56 -0.30 2.49
C ARG A 64 8.88 -0.98 2.81
N HIS A 65 9.99 -0.33 2.48
CA HIS A 65 11.33 -0.83 2.81
C HIS A 65 11.59 -0.87 4.32
N GLU A 66 10.97 0.02 5.11
CA GLU A 66 11.14 0.03 6.56
C GLU A 66 10.57 -1.24 7.20
N GLN A 67 9.39 -1.70 6.75
CA GLN A 67 8.80 -2.96 7.19
C GLN A 67 9.72 -4.14 6.89
N MET A 68 10.38 -4.11 5.73
CA MET A 68 11.31 -5.16 5.31
C MET A 68 12.55 -5.20 6.21
N ASN A 69 13.09 -4.04 6.59
CA ASN A 69 14.25 -3.96 7.48
C ASN A 69 13.94 -4.50 8.89
N GLU A 70 12.72 -4.34 9.38
CA GLU A 70 12.29 -4.89 10.68
C GLU A 70 12.20 -6.43 10.68
N ILE A 71 12.12 -7.04 9.49
CA ILE A 71 11.90 -8.48 9.29
C ILE A 71 13.20 -9.23 9.03
N ILE A 72 14.20 -8.57 8.44
CA ILE A 72 15.46 -9.21 8.04
C ILE A 72 16.30 -9.53 9.28
N GLY A 73 16.56 -10.82 9.49
CA GLY A 73 17.54 -11.30 10.45
C GLY A 73 18.11 -12.63 10.00
N GLY A 74 19.44 -12.74 9.87
CA GLY A 74 20.13 -13.96 9.46
C GLY A 74 20.54 -14.04 7.98
N ASP A 75 21.38 -15.03 7.67
CA ASP A 75 22.03 -15.16 6.36
C ASP A 75 21.09 -15.64 5.23
N ASN A 76 19.93 -16.19 5.60
CA ASN A 76 18.91 -16.73 4.69
C ASN A 76 18.05 -15.64 4.01
N PHE A 77 18.17 -14.39 4.44
CA PHE A 77 17.43 -13.27 3.87
C PHE A 77 18.24 -12.54 2.80
N ARG A 78 17.55 -12.13 1.72
CA ARG A 78 18.09 -11.26 0.68
C ARG A 78 17.12 -10.11 0.44
N HIS A 79 17.57 -8.88 0.64
CA HIS A 79 16.76 -7.68 0.42
C HIS A 79 17.03 -7.09 -0.95
N TRP A 80 15.99 -6.96 -1.77
CA TRP A 80 16.06 -6.21 -3.01
C TRP A 80 15.68 -4.75 -2.82
N TYR A 81 16.66 -3.89 -3.05
CA TYR A 81 16.53 -2.44 -3.03
C TYR A 81 16.38 -1.89 -4.44
N GLY A 82 15.59 -0.82 -4.58
CA GLY A 82 15.49 -0.07 -5.83
C GLY A 82 16.84 0.54 -6.24
N LEU A 83 17.04 0.71 -7.54
CA LEU A 83 18.30 1.21 -8.12
C LEU A 83 18.75 2.54 -7.50
N LYS A 84 17.82 3.47 -7.27
CA LYS A 84 18.10 4.79 -6.66
C LYS A 84 18.75 4.67 -5.28
N LYS A 85 18.52 3.59 -4.54
CA LYS A 85 19.06 3.41 -3.19
C LYS A 85 20.49 2.85 -3.23
N ILE A 86 20.71 1.77 -4.00
CA ILE A 86 21.94 0.96 -3.95
C ILE A 86 22.94 1.24 -5.09
N CYS A 87 22.56 1.95 -6.15
CA CYS A 87 23.49 2.26 -7.23
C CYS A 87 24.63 3.17 -6.72
N GLU A 88 25.87 2.69 -6.83
CA GLU A 88 27.10 3.43 -6.46
C GLU A 88 27.33 4.69 -7.30
N LYS A 89 26.73 4.74 -8.50
CA LYS A 89 26.88 5.85 -9.45
C LYS A 89 25.68 6.77 -9.52
N LYS A 90 24.72 6.65 -8.59
CA LYS A 90 23.49 7.44 -8.59
C LYS A 90 23.72 8.96 -8.51
N ASP A 91 24.84 9.36 -7.92
CA ASP A 91 25.23 10.76 -7.73
C ASP A 91 26.00 11.32 -8.94
N GLU A 92 26.40 10.48 -9.91
CA GLU A 92 26.93 10.97 -11.19
C GLU A 92 25.80 11.69 -11.93
N PRO A 93 25.93 12.98 -12.30
CA PRO A 93 24.81 13.81 -12.76
C PRO A 93 23.97 13.19 -13.88
N PHE A 94 24.61 12.54 -14.86
CA PHE A 94 23.90 11.90 -15.96
C PHE A 94 23.19 10.61 -15.55
N ILE A 95 23.84 9.72 -14.79
CA ILE A 95 23.23 8.47 -14.32
C ILE A 95 22.10 8.79 -13.35
N GLY A 96 22.31 9.75 -12.44
CA GLY A 96 21.27 10.31 -11.58
C GLY A 96 20.10 10.86 -12.38
N ALA A 97 20.34 11.56 -13.50
CA ALA A 97 19.28 12.03 -14.39
C ALA A 97 18.53 10.88 -15.08
N LEU A 98 19.21 9.84 -15.57
CA LEU A 98 18.55 8.66 -16.14
C LEU A 98 17.70 7.93 -15.09
N ILE A 99 18.25 7.70 -13.90
CA ILE A 99 17.53 7.11 -12.76
C ILE A 99 16.32 7.98 -12.40
N GLY A 100 16.50 9.30 -12.31
CA GLY A 100 15.45 10.27 -12.01
C GLY A 100 14.34 10.31 -13.06
N LYS A 101 14.66 10.01 -14.32
CA LYS A 101 13.70 9.85 -15.42
C LYS A 101 13.07 8.45 -15.50
N GLY A 102 13.42 7.53 -14.60
CA GLY A 102 12.81 6.20 -14.55
C GLY A 102 13.32 5.22 -15.60
N PHE A 103 14.53 5.41 -16.10
CA PHE A 103 15.16 4.42 -16.99
C PHE A 103 15.29 3.07 -16.30
N HIS A 104 15.05 1.99 -17.04
CA HIS A 104 15.14 0.64 -16.51
C HIS A 104 16.59 0.33 -16.08
N ALA A 105 16.70 -0.35 -14.95
CA ALA A 105 17.99 -0.62 -14.35
C ALA A 105 18.90 -1.51 -15.21
N ASN A 106 18.33 -2.39 -16.04
CA ASN A 106 19.09 -3.20 -16.98
C ASN A 106 19.87 -2.34 -18.00
N ILE A 107 19.28 -1.25 -18.49
CA ILE A 107 19.91 -0.31 -19.42
C ILE A 107 21.05 0.43 -18.71
N ILE A 108 20.78 0.95 -17.52
CA ILE A 108 21.77 1.72 -16.76
C ILE A 108 22.96 0.81 -16.38
N CYS A 109 22.68 -0.33 -15.74
CA CYS A 109 23.72 -1.23 -15.26
C CYS A 109 24.47 -1.95 -16.37
N ARG A 110 23.91 -2.10 -17.59
CA ARG A 110 24.63 -2.68 -18.75
C ARG A 110 25.60 -1.70 -19.37
N ASN A 111 25.26 -0.40 -19.43
CA ASN A 111 26.04 0.59 -20.16
C ASN A 111 27.01 1.38 -19.27
N PHE A 112 26.78 1.44 -17.96
CA PHE A 112 27.53 2.32 -17.05
C PHE A 112 28.14 1.64 -15.83
N CYS A 113 27.75 0.40 -15.52
CA CYS A 113 28.29 -0.35 -14.38
C CYS A 113 29.17 -1.51 -14.84
N ASN A 114 30.18 -1.82 -14.03
CA ASN A 114 31.07 -2.97 -14.25
C ASN A 114 30.39 -4.28 -13.83
N THR A 115 31.10 -5.40 -13.97
CA THR A 115 30.62 -6.73 -13.54
C THR A 115 30.32 -6.80 -12.04
N GLN A 116 31.01 -6.03 -11.20
CA GLN A 116 30.79 -5.94 -9.74
C GLN A 116 29.72 -4.90 -9.36
N CYS A 117 28.57 -4.88 -10.04
CA CYS A 117 27.52 -3.91 -9.76
C CYS A 117 26.68 -4.36 -8.57
N SER A 118 26.73 -3.64 -7.44
CA SER A 118 25.93 -3.93 -6.24
C SER A 118 24.43 -4.13 -6.52
N TYR A 119 23.86 -3.32 -7.43
CA TYR A 119 22.46 -3.51 -7.84
C TYR A 119 22.21 -4.84 -8.56
N LYS A 120 23.13 -5.30 -9.42
CA LYS A 120 22.95 -6.59 -10.11
C LYS A 120 23.19 -7.77 -9.16
N ASN A 121 24.17 -7.64 -8.27
CA ASN A 121 24.58 -8.71 -7.36
C ASN A 121 23.46 -9.10 -6.39
N GLN A 122 22.57 -8.18 -5.99
CA GLN A 122 21.45 -8.50 -5.09
C GLN A 122 20.48 -9.54 -5.66
N PHE A 123 20.41 -9.70 -6.99
CA PHE A 123 19.51 -10.66 -7.66
C PHE A 123 20.12 -12.06 -7.79
N GLN A 124 21.32 -12.30 -7.24
CA GLN A 124 21.87 -13.63 -7.07
C GLN A 124 21.15 -14.29 -5.90
N VAL A 125 20.01 -14.93 -6.21
CA VAL A 125 19.17 -15.58 -5.21
C VAL A 125 19.65 -17.01 -5.02
N PRO A 126 19.89 -17.47 -3.78
CA PRO A 126 20.10 -18.89 -3.51
C PRO A 126 18.86 -19.71 -3.91
N GLU A 127 19.03 -21.02 -4.12
CA GLU A 127 17.90 -21.93 -4.39
C GLU A 127 16.98 -22.06 -3.17
N GLU A 128 17.52 -21.86 -1.97
CA GLU A 128 16.77 -21.85 -0.71
C GLU A 128 16.98 -20.51 -0.01
N GLY A 129 15.91 -19.89 0.48
CA GLY A 129 15.99 -18.63 1.21
C GLY A 129 14.84 -17.69 0.92
N ILE A 130 14.87 -16.54 1.60
CA ILE A 130 13.78 -15.56 1.58
C ILE A 130 14.26 -14.28 0.90
N VAL A 131 13.67 -13.99 -0.26
CA VAL A 131 13.82 -12.70 -0.92
C VAL A 131 12.73 -11.76 -0.45
N VAL A 132 13.15 -10.61 0.06
CA VAL A 132 12.27 -9.53 0.50
C VAL A 132 12.38 -8.38 -0.49
N ALA A 133 11.25 -7.95 -1.07
CA ALA A 133 11.26 -6.91 -2.12
C ALA A 133 9.99 -6.04 -2.11
N PRO A 134 10.04 -4.82 -2.67
CA PRO A 134 8.84 -4.06 -3.01
C PRO A 134 7.95 -4.77 -4.04
N LYS A 135 6.62 -4.62 -3.94
CA LYS A 135 5.67 -5.14 -4.95
C LYS A 135 5.97 -4.67 -6.37
N GLU A 136 6.62 -3.53 -6.53
CA GLU A 136 7.08 -2.98 -7.81
C GLU A 136 8.07 -3.91 -8.54
N TYR A 137 8.68 -4.89 -7.86
CA TYR A 137 9.51 -5.92 -8.48
C TYR A 137 8.72 -7.05 -9.14
N LEU A 138 7.45 -7.28 -8.76
CA LEU A 138 6.61 -8.33 -9.35
C LEU A 138 6.62 -8.37 -10.88
N PRO A 139 6.44 -7.25 -11.61
CA PRO A 139 6.42 -7.26 -13.08
C PRO A 139 7.79 -7.41 -13.72
N THR A 140 8.88 -7.44 -12.94
CA THR A 140 10.24 -7.48 -13.50
C THR A 140 10.63 -8.89 -13.91
N THR A 141 11.52 -9.01 -14.89
CA THR A 141 12.09 -10.31 -15.30
C THR A 141 12.87 -10.99 -14.18
N TYR A 142 13.39 -10.24 -13.21
CA TYR A 142 14.02 -10.80 -12.00
C TYR A 142 13.05 -11.64 -11.17
N VAL A 143 11.76 -11.31 -11.18
CA VAL A 143 10.73 -12.10 -10.49
C VAL A 143 10.10 -13.10 -11.45
N GLN A 144 9.62 -12.64 -12.61
CA GLN A 144 8.79 -13.43 -13.53
C GLN A 144 9.52 -14.59 -14.22
N ASN A 145 10.87 -14.56 -14.29
CA ASN A 145 11.66 -15.63 -14.91
C ASN A 145 12.30 -16.57 -13.88
N ASN A 146 12.05 -16.37 -12.58
CA ASN A 146 12.59 -17.22 -11.53
C ASN A 146 11.51 -18.14 -10.99
N HIS A 147 11.87 -19.41 -10.74
CA HIS A 147 11.02 -20.32 -10.00
C HIS A 147 10.95 -19.87 -8.53
N TRP A 148 9.75 -19.88 -7.96
CA TRP A 148 9.49 -19.60 -6.55
C TRP A 148 8.59 -20.71 -6.02
N ASP A 149 8.87 -21.23 -4.83
CA ASP A 149 7.99 -22.20 -4.19
C ASP A 149 6.83 -21.50 -3.49
N VAL A 150 7.09 -20.30 -2.97
CA VAL A 150 6.13 -19.51 -2.19
C VAL A 150 6.24 -18.03 -2.56
N VAL A 151 5.11 -17.41 -2.85
CA VAL A 151 4.97 -15.97 -3.01
C VAL A 151 4.05 -15.44 -1.91
N ILE A 152 4.52 -14.47 -1.14
CA ILE A 152 3.79 -13.83 -0.06
C ILE A 152 3.59 -12.36 -0.42
N LEU A 153 2.34 -11.92 -0.55
CA LEU A 153 1.98 -10.52 -0.73
C LEU A 153 1.46 -9.96 0.59
N ASP A 154 2.17 -8.98 1.16
CA ASP A 154 1.76 -8.29 2.38
C ASP A 154 1.06 -6.96 2.08
N GLU A 155 -0.03 -6.73 2.80
CA GLU A 155 -0.91 -5.56 2.75
C GLU A 155 -1.54 -5.28 1.36
N ASN A 156 -2.53 -4.39 1.28
CA ASN A 156 -3.02 -3.68 0.07
C ASN A 156 -3.01 -4.50 -1.25
N ILE A 157 -4.07 -5.28 -1.47
CA ILE A 157 -4.27 -6.08 -2.69
C ILE A 157 -4.61 -5.24 -3.92
N GLU A 158 -5.12 -4.02 -3.71
CA GLU A 158 -5.51 -3.12 -4.80
C GLU A 158 -4.39 -2.21 -5.30
N LYS A 159 -3.13 -2.50 -4.95
CA LYS A 159 -1.98 -1.82 -5.56
C LYS A 159 -1.83 -2.28 -7.02
N ALA A 160 -1.58 -1.33 -7.92
CA ALA A 160 -1.50 -1.59 -9.35
C ALA A 160 -0.34 -0.83 -10.01
N LYS A 161 0.22 -1.43 -11.06
CA LYS A 161 1.12 -0.78 -12.01
C LYS A 161 0.28 0.12 -12.92
N LYS A 162 0.66 1.39 -13.03
CA LYS A 162 0.10 2.30 -14.05
C LYS A 162 0.71 1.94 -15.40
N ILE A 163 -0.13 1.70 -16.39
CA ILE A 163 0.26 1.43 -17.78
C ILE A 163 -0.08 2.67 -18.58
N GLN A 164 0.92 3.27 -19.22
CA GLN A 164 0.77 4.48 -20.04
C GLN A 164 1.70 4.37 -21.24
N TYR A 165 1.28 4.93 -22.37
CA TYR A 165 2.12 5.00 -23.55
C TYR A 165 3.22 6.05 -23.38
N THR A 166 4.28 5.92 -24.17
CA THR A 166 5.34 6.93 -24.30
C THR A 166 5.61 7.18 -25.77
N HIS A 167 5.25 8.37 -26.24
CA HIS A 167 5.45 8.82 -27.62
C HIS A 167 5.78 10.32 -27.61
N PRO A 168 7.02 10.69 -27.25
CA PRO A 168 7.45 12.08 -27.27
C PRO A 168 7.60 12.55 -28.71
N ASN A 169 7.35 13.83 -28.98
CA ASN A 169 7.52 14.40 -30.32
C ASN A 169 9.01 14.45 -30.73
N ILE A 170 9.48 13.40 -31.42
CA ILE A 170 10.86 13.29 -31.90
C ILE A 170 10.93 13.68 -33.39
N PRO A 171 11.84 14.59 -33.80
CA PRO A 171 12.09 14.86 -35.21
C PRO A 171 12.50 13.60 -35.98
N LEU A 172 11.89 13.35 -37.15
CA LEU A 172 12.14 12.13 -37.93
C LEU A 172 13.61 11.95 -38.32
N GLY A 173 14.29 13.03 -38.71
CA GLY A 173 15.73 13.00 -39.00
C GLY A 173 16.57 12.54 -37.81
N ALA A 174 16.17 12.88 -36.57
CA ALA A 174 16.84 12.36 -35.39
C ALA A 174 16.61 10.85 -35.22
N LEU A 175 15.41 10.33 -35.52
CA LEU A 175 15.19 8.88 -35.50
C LEU A 175 16.12 8.17 -36.50
N GLU A 176 16.26 8.72 -37.71
CA GLU A 176 17.13 8.20 -38.77
C GLU A 176 18.62 8.23 -38.36
N ASP A 177 19.09 9.36 -37.82
CA ASP A 177 20.47 9.55 -37.34
C ASP A 177 20.87 8.48 -36.31
N TYR A 178 19.93 8.12 -35.43
CA TYR A 178 20.12 7.13 -34.38
C TYR A 178 19.66 5.71 -34.76
N ARG A 179 19.32 5.48 -36.05
CA ARG A 179 18.88 4.19 -36.60
C ARG A 179 17.68 3.58 -35.86
N VAL A 180 16.74 4.43 -35.47
CA VAL A 180 15.44 4.05 -34.92
C VAL A 180 14.45 3.89 -36.07
N ASN A 181 13.61 2.85 -36.01
CA ASN A 181 12.67 2.56 -37.08
C ASN A 181 11.55 3.61 -37.12
N VAL A 182 11.62 4.50 -38.11
CA VAL A 182 10.68 5.62 -38.30
C VAL A 182 9.25 5.13 -38.48
N GLU A 183 9.03 4.11 -39.30
CA GLU A 183 7.69 3.59 -39.57
C GLU A 183 7.07 2.98 -38.31
N PHE A 184 7.87 2.24 -37.53
CA PHE A 184 7.41 1.69 -36.26
C PHE A 184 7.03 2.80 -35.24
N TYR A 185 7.78 3.90 -35.21
CA TYR A 185 7.42 5.07 -34.40
C TYR A 185 6.15 5.76 -34.88
N LYS A 186 5.95 5.90 -36.20
CA LYS A 186 4.73 6.46 -36.79
C LYS A 186 3.51 5.58 -36.52
N ASP A 187 3.64 4.26 -36.64
CA ASP A 187 2.57 3.30 -36.37
C ASP A 187 2.04 3.44 -34.94
N ILE A 188 2.93 3.58 -33.95
CA ILE A 188 2.52 3.83 -32.56
C ILE A 188 1.80 5.18 -32.43
N GLY A 189 2.28 6.24 -33.10
CA GLY A 189 1.64 7.55 -33.08
C GLY A 189 0.22 7.50 -33.62
N ARG A 190 0.03 6.87 -34.78
CA ARG A 190 -1.27 6.63 -35.43
C ARG A 190 -2.25 5.92 -34.49
N ILE A 191 -1.79 4.86 -33.81
CA ILE A 191 -2.60 4.13 -32.82
C ILE A 191 -2.99 5.03 -31.65
N ILE A 192 -2.05 5.80 -31.10
CA ILE A 192 -2.32 6.72 -29.99
C ILE A 192 -3.34 7.79 -30.38
N GLU A 193 -3.35 8.22 -31.64
CA GLU A 193 -4.30 9.19 -32.20
C GLU A 193 -5.71 8.63 -32.38
N GLY A 194 -5.87 7.31 -32.31
CA GLY A 194 -7.16 6.62 -32.27
C GLY A 194 -7.41 5.69 -33.45
N ASP A 195 -6.54 5.67 -34.43
CA ASP A 195 -6.63 4.78 -35.59
C ASP A 195 -5.98 3.44 -35.24
N ILE A 196 -6.78 2.48 -34.76
CA ILE A 196 -6.29 1.16 -34.33
C ILE A 196 -7.00 0.05 -35.10
N TYR A 197 -6.22 -0.83 -35.73
CA TYR A 197 -6.68 -2.01 -36.44
C TYR A 197 -6.50 -3.27 -35.57
N PRO A 198 -7.28 -4.35 -35.83
CA PRO A 198 -7.17 -5.61 -35.09
C PRO A 198 -5.75 -6.20 -35.07
N ASP A 199 -5.05 -6.15 -36.21
CA ASP A 199 -3.74 -6.80 -36.38
C ASP A 199 -2.55 -5.95 -35.89
N ASP A 200 -2.78 -4.69 -35.51
CA ASP A 200 -1.71 -3.74 -35.14
C ASP A 200 -0.83 -4.28 -34.01
N LEU A 201 -1.44 -4.87 -32.97
CA LEU A 201 -0.68 -5.42 -31.84
C LEU A 201 0.25 -6.56 -32.28
N ALA A 202 -0.24 -7.48 -33.11
CA ALA A 202 0.53 -8.62 -33.59
C ALA A 202 1.69 -8.16 -34.50
N GLU A 203 1.44 -7.17 -35.37
CA GLU A 203 2.46 -6.57 -36.21
C GLU A 203 3.54 -5.85 -35.39
N LEU A 204 3.13 -5.02 -34.42
CA LEU A 204 4.06 -4.31 -33.53
C LEU A 204 4.91 -5.29 -32.72
N GLN A 205 4.32 -6.36 -32.19
CA GLN A 205 5.07 -7.39 -31.46
C GLN A 205 6.12 -8.06 -32.35
N ARG A 206 5.78 -8.34 -33.62
CA ARG A 206 6.71 -8.94 -34.59
C ARG A 206 7.87 -8.00 -34.94
N ARG A 207 7.60 -6.70 -35.13
CA ARG A 207 8.58 -5.69 -35.54
C ARG A 207 9.38 -5.08 -34.39
N LYS A 208 8.98 -5.33 -33.13
CA LYS A 208 9.59 -4.75 -31.92
C LYS A 208 11.11 -4.87 -31.88
N THR A 209 11.69 -6.00 -32.28
CA THR A 209 13.15 -6.21 -32.29
C THR A 209 13.89 -5.28 -33.23
N ASN A 210 13.19 -4.75 -34.23
CA ASN A 210 13.72 -3.83 -35.24
C ASN A 210 13.42 -2.36 -34.90
N ALA A 211 12.81 -2.05 -33.74
CA ALA A 211 12.43 -0.69 -33.37
C ALA A 211 13.65 0.23 -33.15
N GLY A 212 14.76 -0.31 -32.63
CA GLY A 212 15.99 0.43 -32.37
C GLY A 212 16.83 -0.23 -31.27
N ASN A 213 18.08 0.19 -31.13
CA ASN A 213 19.01 -0.37 -30.13
C ASN A 213 19.50 0.71 -29.15
N ILE A 214 18.90 0.75 -27.96
CA ILE A 214 19.24 1.70 -26.88
C ILE A 214 20.74 1.70 -26.56
N SER A 215 21.39 0.54 -26.48
CA SER A 215 22.83 0.46 -26.19
C SER A 215 23.68 1.03 -27.33
N GLY A 216 23.26 0.83 -28.59
CA GLY A 216 23.90 1.44 -29.75
C GLY A 216 23.81 2.97 -29.68
N ILE A 217 22.64 3.50 -29.33
CA ILE A 217 22.39 4.93 -29.19
C ILE A 217 23.25 5.52 -28.07
N ILE A 218 23.26 4.92 -26.88
CA ILE A 218 24.12 5.36 -25.78
C ILE A 218 25.59 5.40 -26.22
N LYS A 219 26.07 4.38 -26.95
CA LYS A 219 27.44 4.34 -27.46
C LYS A 219 27.72 5.48 -28.44
N MET A 220 26.81 5.76 -29.38
CA MET A 220 26.95 6.88 -30.33
C MET A 220 27.06 8.23 -29.61
N ILE A 221 26.20 8.47 -28.62
CA ILE A 221 26.23 9.68 -27.80
C ILE A 221 27.56 9.80 -27.04
N ARG A 222 28.10 8.69 -26.51
CA ARG A 222 29.40 8.68 -25.78
C ARG A 222 30.59 9.00 -26.68
N LEU A 223 30.55 8.56 -27.94
CA LEU A 223 31.67 8.73 -28.87
C LEU A 223 31.77 10.14 -29.45
N ARG A 224 30.78 11.02 -29.22
CA ARG A 224 30.77 12.41 -29.73
C ARG A 224 31.81 13.34 -29.08
N GLY A 225 32.57 12.90 -28.08
CA GLY A 225 33.66 13.66 -27.47
C GLY A 225 33.26 14.81 -26.54
N ASP A 226 32.00 15.27 -26.55
CA ASP A 226 31.49 16.43 -25.78
C ASP A 226 31.24 16.17 -24.28
N GLY A 227 31.98 15.25 -23.66
CA GLY A 227 31.79 14.91 -22.24
C GLY A 227 30.42 14.28 -21.94
N PHE A 228 29.85 13.54 -22.91
CA PHE A 228 28.58 12.80 -22.82
C PHE A 228 27.39 13.65 -22.34
N ARG A 229 26.99 14.63 -23.17
CA ARG A 229 25.87 15.55 -22.94
C ARG A 229 24.78 15.33 -23.99
N PRO A 230 23.81 14.43 -23.77
CA PRO A 230 22.75 14.21 -24.74
C PRO A 230 21.84 15.43 -24.86
N THR A 231 21.52 15.76 -26.10
CA THR A 231 20.47 16.66 -26.55
C THR A 231 19.10 16.19 -26.07
N ARG A 232 18.11 17.09 -26.21
CA ARG A 232 16.72 16.76 -25.88
C ARG A 232 16.18 15.60 -26.73
N ALA A 233 16.46 15.60 -28.03
CA ALA A 233 16.02 14.55 -28.96
C ALA A 233 16.61 13.18 -28.58
N GLU A 234 17.91 13.11 -28.25
CA GLU A 234 18.54 11.88 -27.78
C GLU A 234 17.87 11.35 -26.51
N LEU A 235 17.55 12.23 -25.55
CA LEU A 235 16.83 11.83 -24.33
C LEU A 235 15.42 11.34 -24.61
N ASP A 236 14.71 11.95 -25.56
CA ASP A 236 13.36 11.56 -25.94
C ASP A 236 13.36 10.21 -26.70
N ILE A 237 14.33 9.96 -27.57
CA ILE A 237 14.55 8.66 -28.22
C ILE A 237 14.82 7.57 -27.19
N LEU A 238 15.75 7.84 -26.27
CA LEU A 238 16.08 6.89 -25.21
C LEU A 238 14.86 6.59 -24.33
N ASN A 239 14.05 7.61 -24.02
CA ASN A 239 12.83 7.45 -23.23
C ASN A 239 11.75 6.65 -23.98
N TYR A 240 11.57 6.91 -25.28
CA TYR A 240 10.66 6.16 -26.16
C TYR A 240 11.00 4.68 -26.17
N LEU A 241 12.24 4.32 -26.49
CA LEU A 241 12.67 2.93 -26.56
C LEU A 241 12.66 2.24 -25.18
N ASN A 242 13.03 2.95 -24.10
CA ASN A 242 13.01 2.39 -22.74
C ASN A 242 11.60 1.94 -22.32
N ASN A 243 10.57 2.68 -22.73
CA ASN A 243 9.18 2.46 -22.36
C ASN A 243 8.37 1.76 -23.45
N LEU A 244 9.03 1.19 -24.47
CA LEU A 244 8.34 0.57 -25.59
C LEU A 244 7.45 -0.60 -25.14
N ASP A 245 7.93 -1.45 -24.24
CA ASP A 245 7.17 -2.59 -23.70
C ASP A 245 5.91 -2.13 -22.97
N GLY A 246 6.01 -1.04 -22.20
CA GLY A 246 4.86 -0.44 -21.53
C GLY A 246 3.88 0.20 -22.51
N THR A 247 4.37 0.71 -23.63
CA THR A 247 3.53 1.27 -24.71
C THR A 247 2.79 0.17 -25.47
N ILE A 248 3.45 -0.95 -25.78
CA ILE A 248 2.80 -2.12 -26.39
C ILE A 248 1.76 -2.72 -25.43
N GLU A 249 2.09 -2.82 -24.13
CA GLU A 249 1.12 -3.23 -23.10
C GLU A 249 -0.08 -2.25 -23.05
N TRP A 250 0.15 -0.94 -23.18
CA TRP A 250 -0.93 0.04 -23.27
C TRP A 250 -1.81 -0.17 -24.51
N ILE A 251 -1.22 -0.45 -25.69
CA ILE A 251 -1.96 -0.72 -26.93
C ILE A 251 -2.84 -1.97 -26.77
N GLN A 252 -2.33 -3.02 -26.14
CA GLN A 252 -3.11 -4.23 -25.83
C GLN A 252 -4.34 -3.89 -24.96
N TYR A 253 -4.17 -3.05 -23.94
CA TYR A 253 -5.29 -2.60 -23.12
C TYR A 253 -6.24 -1.68 -23.88
N TYR A 254 -5.73 -0.82 -24.77
CA TYR A 254 -6.54 0.01 -25.64
C TYR A 254 -7.45 -0.84 -26.54
N GLN A 255 -6.91 -1.84 -27.24
CA GLN A 255 -7.72 -2.75 -28.07
C GLN A 255 -8.85 -3.43 -27.29
N ARG A 256 -8.61 -3.74 -26.01
CA ARG A 256 -9.56 -4.47 -25.18
C ARG A 256 -10.63 -3.60 -24.53
N TYR A 257 -10.25 -2.43 -24.04
CA TYR A 257 -11.09 -1.63 -23.15
C TYR A 257 -11.51 -0.29 -23.76
N GLY A 258 -11.00 0.08 -24.93
CA GLY A 258 -11.20 1.40 -25.53
C GLY A 258 -10.15 2.41 -25.10
N ARG A 259 -10.21 3.62 -25.68
CA ARG A 259 -9.12 4.60 -25.62
C ARG A 259 -9.09 5.32 -24.28
N PHE A 260 -8.01 5.15 -23.53
CA PHE A 260 -7.77 5.91 -22.30
C PHE A 260 -6.32 6.35 -22.18
N ASN A 261 -6.07 7.50 -21.57
CA ASN A 261 -4.72 8.02 -21.35
C ASN A 261 -3.82 7.06 -20.54
N HIS A 262 -4.41 6.17 -19.74
CA HIS A 262 -3.69 5.14 -19.00
C HIS A 262 -4.62 4.03 -18.53
N PHE A 263 -4.03 2.90 -18.14
CA PHE A 263 -4.68 1.77 -17.51
C PHE A 263 -4.00 1.41 -16.20
N TYR A 264 -4.61 0.48 -15.46
CA TYR A 264 -4.04 -0.09 -14.25
C TYR A 264 -4.10 -1.61 -14.30
N LYS A 265 -2.94 -2.24 -14.12
CA LYS A 265 -2.82 -3.69 -13.92
C LYS A 265 -2.48 -3.98 -12.46
N PRO A 266 -3.39 -4.59 -11.69
CA PRO A 266 -3.14 -4.98 -10.30
C PRO A 266 -1.86 -5.81 -10.16
N PHE A 267 -1.05 -5.54 -9.13
CA PHE A 267 0.13 -6.37 -8.82
C PHE A 267 -0.25 -7.81 -8.50
N LEU A 268 -1.47 -8.01 -7.98
CA LEU A 268 -2.06 -9.33 -7.76
C LEU A 268 -2.07 -10.19 -9.03
N HIS A 269 -2.30 -9.62 -10.22
CA HIS A 269 -2.27 -10.37 -11.49
C HIS A 269 -0.90 -11.00 -11.74
N TYR A 270 0.18 -10.25 -11.52
CA TYR A 270 1.56 -10.75 -11.67
C TYR A 270 1.90 -11.85 -10.65
N ALA A 271 1.30 -11.82 -9.46
CA ALA A 271 1.48 -12.90 -8.49
C ALA A 271 0.72 -14.17 -8.89
N HIS A 272 -0.48 -14.03 -9.48
CA HIS A 272 -1.19 -15.16 -10.08
C HIS A 272 -0.48 -15.71 -11.32
N ASP A 273 0.22 -14.88 -12.09
CA ASP A 273 1.05 -15.34 -13.21
C ASP A 273 2.19 -16.26 -12.72
N LEU A 274 2.89 -15.89 -11.64
CA LEU A 274 3.89 -16.76 -11.00
C LEU A 274 3.29 -18.09 -10.54
N ARG A 275 2.11 -18.03 -9.90
CA ARG A 275 1.38 -19.22 -9.45
C ARG A 275 1.02 -20.14 -10.63
N CYS A 276 0.56 -19.58 -11.74
CA CYS A 276 0.20 -20.37 -12.92
C CYS A 276 1.42 -20.96 -13.63
N ASN A 277 2.50 -20.18 -13.75
CA ASN A 277 3.69 -20.58 -14.51
C ASN A 277 4.59 -21.54 -13.76
N PHE A 278 4.65 -21.43 -12.43
CA PHE A 278 5.57 -22.20 -11.58
C PHE A 278 4.87 -23.07 -10.53
N ASN A 279 3.54 -23.11 -10.52
CA ASN A 279 2.75 -23.86 -9.54
C ASN A 279 3.09 -23.51 -8.07
N CYS A 280 3.50 -22.27 -7.81
CA CYS A 280 3.90 -21.83 -6.47
C CYS A 280 2.70 -21.68 -5.52
N LYS A 281 2.96 -21.68 -4.20
CA LYS A 281 1.97 -21.28 -3.19
C LYS A 281 1.83 -19.77 -3.19
N LEU A 282 0.60 -19.23 -3.19
CA LEU A 282 0.36 -17.79 -3.08
C LEU A 282 -0.31 -17.46 -1.75
N ILE A 283 0.32 -16.63 -0.93
CA ILE A 283 -0.20 -16.22 0.37
C ILE A 283 -0.46 -14.71 0.35
N LEU A 284 -1.69 -14.31 0.64
CA LEU A 284 -2.11 -12.91 0.74
C LEU A 284 -2.32 -12.54 2.20
N LEU A 285 -1.40 -11.76 2.77
CA LEU A 285 -1.52 -11.24 4.14
C LEU A 285 -2.30 -9.92 4.08
N ASN A 286 -3.61 -9.96 4.28
CA ASN A 286 -4.45 -8.76 4.19
C ASN A 286 -5.51 -8.73 5.29
N THR A 287 -5.27 -7.91 6.31
CA THR A 287 -6.21 -7.62 7.42
C THR A 287 -7.53 -7.02 6.96
N SER A 288 -7.52 -6.38 5.81
CA SER A 288 -8.64 -5.61 5.28
C SER A 288 -9.24 -6.32 4.07
N TYR A 289 -9.10 -7.63 4.00
CA TYR A 289 -9.62 -8.41 2.88
C TYR A 289 -11.14 -8.23 2.77
N ASP A 290 -11.57 -7.85 1.56
CA ASP A 290 -12.96 -7.77 1.15
C ASP A 290 -13.13 -8.61 -0.11
N GLU A 291 -14.04 -9.59 -0.05
CA GLU A 291 -14.26 -10.56 -1.12
C GLU A 291 -14.75 -9.88 -2.41
N TRP A 292 -15.62 -8.86 -2.30
CA TRP A 292 -16.09 -8.14 -3.47
C TRP A 292 -14.93 -7.41 -4.17
N ILE A 293 -14.05 -6.74 -3.41
CA ILE A 293 -12.86 -6.08 -3.96
C ILE A 293 -11.95 -7.10 -4.66
N TYR A 294 -11.68 -8.24 -4.01
CA TYR A 294 -10.87 -9.30 -4.61
C TYR A 294 -11.47 -9.81 -5.93
N ASN A 295 -12.77 -10.09 -5.93
CA ASN A 295 -13.48 -10.57 -7.12
C ASN A 295 -13.48 -9.53 -8.26
N GLN A 296 -13.60 -8.24 -7.97
CA GLN A 296 -13.46 -7.17 -8.98
C GLN A 296 -12.04 -7.08 -9.55
N LEU A 297 -11.02 -7.26 -8.72
CA LEU A 297 -9.63 -7.29 -9.19
C LEU A 297 -9.39 -8.52 -10.08
N MET A 298 -9.90 -9.69 -9.69
CA MET A 298 -9.69 -10.95 -10.39
C MET A 298 -10.56 -11.16 -11.63
N SER A 299 -11.71 -10.48 -11.76
CA SER A 299 -12.58 -10.58 -12.95
C SER A 299 -11.90 -10.19 -14.26
N ARG A 300 -10.77 -9.48 -14.19
CA ARG A 300 -9.94 -9.04 -15.33
C ARG A 300 -8.69 -9.87 -15.54
N TYR A 301 -8.47 -10.86 -14.69
CA TYR A 301 -7.33 -11.77 -14.81
C TYR A 301 -7.65 -12.83 -15.86
N GLU A 302 -6.75 -12.99 -16.83
CA GLU A 302 -6.96 -13.90 -17.97
C GLU A 302 -6.48 -15.33 -17.70
N GLY A 303 -5.62 -15.50 -16.70
CA GLY A 303 -5.11 -16.81 -16.32
C GLY A 303 -6.12 -17.62 -15.50
N ARG A 304 -5.74 -18.84 -15.16
CA ARG A 304 -6.56 -19.72 -14.31
C ARG A 304 -6.70 -19.11 -12.91
N ILE A 305 -7.93 -18.90 -12.47
CA ILE A 305 -8.27 -18.51 -11.10
C ILE A 305 -8.56 -19.78 -10.30
N VAL A 306 -8.09 -19.81 -9.05
CA VAL A 306 -8.41 -20.84 -8.07
C VAL A 306 -9.16 -20.18 -6.92
N GLU A 307 -10.09 -20.90 -6.31
CA GLU A 307 -10.82 -20.40 -5.16
C GLU A 307 -9.85 -20.23 -3.97
N PRO A 308 -9.77 -19.03 -3.37
CA PRO A 308 -8.86 -18.81 -2.26
C PRO A 308 -9.33 -19.52 -1.00
N GLN A 309 -8.41 -20.20 -0.34
CA GLN A 309 -8.61 -20.67 1.03
C GLN A 309 -8.55 -19.48 1.97
N ASN A 310 -9.61 -19.22 2.72
CA ASN A 310 -9.63 -18.15 3.71
C ASN A 310 -9.18 -18.66 5.08
N TYR A 311 -8.25 -17.95 5.71
CA TYR A 311 -7.89 -18.10 7.12
C TYR A 311 -8.18 -16.81 7.85
N ASN A 312 -9.29 -16.81 8.59
CA ASN A 312 -9.71 -15.75 9.47
C ASN A 312 -9.83 -16.28 10.90
N GLN A 313 -9.78 -15.38 11.86
CA GLN A 313 -10.11 -15.72 13.22
C GLN A 313 -10.87 -14.61 13.90
N LEU A 314 -11.89 -15.01 14.64
CA LEU A 314 -12.62 -14.10 15.51
C LEU A 314 -11.76 -13.80 16.73
N ILE A 315 -11.33 -12.54 16.86
CA ILE A 315 -10.65 -12.05 18.05
C ILE A 315 -11.67 -11.26 18.86
N ASN A 316 -11.90 -11.67 20.11
CA ASN A 316 -12.76 -10.95 21.02
C ASN A 316 -11.96 -10.57 22.28
N ASN A 317 -11.71 -9.28 22.46
CA ASN A 317 -11.03 -8.73 23.63
C ASN A 317 -11.88 -7.67 24.31
N LYS A 318 -12.86 -8.13 25.10
CA LYS A 318 -13.68 -7.24 25.96
C LYS A 318 -12.91 -6.61 27.13
N LYS A 319 -11.64 -6.95 27.34
CA LYS A 319 -10.80 -6.33 28.38
C LYS A 319 -10.18 -5.00 27.92
N SER A 320 -10.34 -4.64 26.66
CA SER A 320 -9.95 -3.34 26.12
C SER A 320 -11.20 -2.55 25.72
N ILE A 321 -11.12 -1.23 25.81
CA ILE A 321 -12.29 -0.34 25.73
C ILE A 321 -12.16 0.57 24.52
N LEU A 322 -13.23 0.71 23.74
CA LEU A 322 -13.40 1.73 22.72
C LEU A 322 -14.49 2.72 23.14
N LEU A 323 -14.09 3.96 23.39
CA LEU A 323 -14.99 5.09 23.60
C LEU A 323 -15.18 5.83 22.28
N HIS A 324 -16.40 5.86 21.77
CA HIS A 324 -16.73 6.52 20.50
C HIS A 324 -17.54 7.80 20.72
N TYR A 325 -17.04 8.91 20.19
CA TYR A 325 -17.77 10.18 20.18
C TYR A 325 -18.89 10.13 19.14
N ASN A 326 -20.13 10.03 19.59
CA ASN A 326 -21.31 9.89 18.74
C ASN A 326 -22.29 11.06 18.93
N SER A 327 -21.80 12.29 18.75
CA SER A 327 -22.64 13.48 18.88
C SER A 327 -23.28 13.87 17.54
N LYS A 328 -24.60 13.72 17.45
CA LYS A 328 -25.46 14.31 16.39
C LYS A 328 -25.16 13.85 14.95
N ASN A 329 -24.77 12.61 14.73
CA ASN A 329 -24.54 12.08 13.37
C ASN A 329 -23.57 12.94 12.54
N ARG A 330 -22.55 13.55 13.15
CA ARG A 330 -21.59 14.41 12.45
C ARG A 330 -20.68 13.57 11.55
N SER A 331 -20.10 14.15 10.50
CA SER A 331 -19.12 13.46 9.64
C SER A 331 -17.70 13.47 10.23
N LEU A 332 -17.36 14.51 11.00
CA LEU A 332 -16.02 14.76 11.58
C LEU A 332 -14.88 14.69 10.54
N ALA A 333 -15.21 14.92 9.27
CA ALA A 333 -14.25 15.17 8.20
C ALA A 333 -13.38 16.39 8.52
N LYS A 334 -12.18 16.44 7.93
CA LYS A 334 -11.16 17.47 8.19
C LYS A 334 -11.77 18.88 8.25
N ASP A 335 -12.42 19.28 7.17
CA ASP A 335 -12.97 20.63 7.01
C ASP A 335 -14.09 20.95 8.01
N THR A 336 -14.67 19.95 8.68
CA THR A 336 -15.71 20.16 9.70
C THR A 336 -15.14 20.44 11.10
N ILE A 337 -13.92 19.96 11.38
CA ILE A 337 -13.28 20.08 12.71
C ILE A 337 -12.08 21.02 12.72
N THR A 338 -11.61 21.48 11.55
CA THR A 338 -10.46 22.38 11.46
C THR A 338 -10.86 23.81 11.10
N GLN A 339 -9.94 24.75 11.32
CA GLN A 339 -10.00 26.08 10.71
C GLN A 339 -9.92 26.00 9.17
N ARG A 340 -10.12 27.13 8.47
CA ARG A 340 -10.17 27.20 7.00
C ARG A 340 -8.89 26.69 6.33
N ASP A 341 -7.75 26.88 6.98
CA ASP A 341 -6.43 26.41 6.52
C ASP A 341 -6.19 24.90 6.76
N GLY A 342 -7.04 24.25 7.56
CA GLY A 342 -6.91 22.84 7.88
C GLY A 342 -5.77 22.49 8.85
N THR A 343 -5.12 23.48 9.47
CA THR A 343 -3.89 23.28 10.27
C THR A 343 -4.14 23.18 11.77
N LYS A 344 -5.27 23.71 12.24
CA LYS A 344 -5.63 23.71 13.66
C LYS A 344 -7.03 23.20 13.88
N LEU A 345 -7.25 22.56 15.03
CA LEU A 345 -8.60 22.27 15.52
C LEU A 345 -9.35 23.60 15.71
N GLY A 346 -10.48 23.73 15.02
CA GLY A 346 -11.20 24.99 14.84
C GLY A 346 -12.69 24.78 14.66
N LYS A 347 -13.42 25.88 14.42
CA LYS A 347 -14.90 25.89 14.41
C LYS A 347 -15.49 25.44 15.75
N LEU A 348 -16.82 25.41 15.86
CA LEU A 348 -17.48 25.04 17.12
C LEU A 348 -17.16 23.59 17.52
N VAL A 349 -17.21 22.66 16.55
CA VAL A 349 -16.99 21.22 16.78
C VAL A 349 -15.53 20.91 17.10
N GLY A 350 -14.56 21.48 16.37
CA GLY A 350 -13.14 21.25 16.65
C GLY A 350 -12.69 21.82 17.98
N LYS A 351 -13.26 22.97 18.43
CA LYS A 351 -13.03 23.50 19.78
C LYS A 351 -13.55 22.55 20.86
N GLU A 352 -14.74 21.98 20.67
CA GLU A 352 -15.33 20.98 21.56
C GLU A 352 -14.43 19.73 21.66
N ILE A 353 -13.98 19.20 20.52
CA ILE A 353 -13.06 18.06 20.44
C ILE A 353 -11.74 18.39 21.11
N ASN A 354 -11.16 19.57 20.87
CA ASN A 354 -9.89 19.97 21.48
C ASN A 354 -9.98 19.99 23.01
N GLN A 355 -11.10 20.44 23.59
CA GLN A 355 -11.28 20.39 25.04
C GLN A 355 -11.32 18.95 25.58
N MET A 356 -12.01 18.05 24.88
CA MET A 356 -12.08 16.63 25.26
C MET A 356 -10.73 15.93 25.08
N LEU A 357 -9.97 16.28 24.04
CA LEU A 357 -8.61 15.82 23.80
C LEU A 357 -7.69 16.23 24.95
N LYS A 358 -7.69 17.51 25.35
CA LYS A 358 -6.94 18.03 26.50
C LYS A 358 -7.25 17.27 27.79
N ASN A 359 -8.53 17.01 28.06
CA ASN A 359 -8.94 16.26 29.24
C ASN A 359 -8.41 14.81 29.21
N SER A 360 -8.49 14.15 28.06
CA SER A 360 -8.06 12.75 27.89
C SER A 360 -6.54 12.59 28.04
N ILE A 361 -5.77 13.52 27.45
CA ILE A 361 -4.31 13.54 27.56
C ILE A 361 -3.90 13.81 29.00
N SER A 362 -4.47 14.84 29.65
CA SER A 362 -4.17 15.14 31.06
C SER A 362 -4.53 13.99 32.00
N PHE A 363 -5.68 13.33 31.79
CA PHE A 363 -6.08 12.15 32.55
C PHE A 363 -5.03 11.04 32.46
N SER A 364 -4.50 10.82 31.26
CA SER A 364 -3.56 9.75 30.95
C SER A 364 -2.15 10.06 31.47
N TYR A 365 -1.68 11.30 31.24
CA TYR A 365 -0.39 11.80 31.71
C TYR A 365 -0.26 11.75 33.22
N ASN A 366 -1.31 12.17 33.95
CA ASN A 366 -1.33 12.13 35.43
C ASN A 366 -1.30 10.70 36.01
N ARG A 367 -1.35 9.68 35.15
CA ARG A 367 -1.29 8.25 35.51
C ARG A 367 -0.11 7.53 34.86
N SER A 368 0.81 8.27 34.25
CA SER A 368 1.96 7.70 33.54
C SER A 368 1.58 6.74 32.41
N LEU A 369 0.39 6.91 31.81
CA LEU A 369 -0.04 6.11 30.67
C LEU A 369 0.56 6.66 29.38
N LYS A 370 1.06 5.77 28.51
CA LYS A 370 1.59 6.16 27.21
C LYS A 370 0.44 6.52 26.25
N VAL A 371 0.41 7.79 25.82
CA VAL A 371 -0.65 8.31 24.92
C VAL A 371 -0.18 8.35 23.48
N GLY A 372 -0.94 7.75 22.58
CA GLY A 372 -0.74 7.87 21.13
C GLY A 372 -1.87 8.67 20.49
N ILE A 373 -1.57 9.44 19.44
CA ILE A 373 -2.59 10.17 18.67
C ILE A 373 -2.47 9.86 17.18
N ILE A 374 -3.61 9.59 16.52
CA ILE A 374 -3.71 9.47 15.05
C ILE A 374 -4.70 10.53 14.55
N THR A 375 -4.29 11.33 13.56
CA THR A 375 -5.07 12.47 13.05
C THR A 375 -4.78 12.76 11.56
N TYR A 376 -5.19 13.91 11.04
CA TYR A 376 -4.79 14.37 9.70
C TYR A 376 -3.35 14.84 9.68
N LYS A 377 -2.65 14.63 8.57
CA LYS A 377 -1.25 15.06 8.37
C LYS A 377 -1.03 16.56 8.64
N SER A 378 -1.99 17.41 8.30
CA SER A 378 -1.89 18.86 8.54
C SER A 378 -2.12 19.28 9.99
N LEU A 379 -2.65 18.39 10.83
CA LEU A 379 -2.88 18.65 12.26
C LEU A 379 -1.77 18.09 13.14
N THR A 380 -0.86 17.26 12.61
CA THR A 380 0.18 16.64 13.44
C THR A 380 1.06 17.68 14.08
N GLU A 381 1.47 18.72 13.34
CA GLU A 381 2.32 19.80 13.87
C GLU A 381 1.62 20.60 14.99
N ASP A 382 0.36 20.99 14.79
CA ASP A 382 -0.43 21.71 15.81
C ASP A 382 -0.63 20.87 17.09
N ILE A 383 -0.90 19.57 16.93
CA ILE A 383 -1.06 18.65 18.06
C ILE A 383 0.28 18.40 18.76
N THR A 384 1.37 18.22 18.02
CA THR A 384 2.73 18.11 18.59
C THR A 384 3.05 19.35 19.40
N ASN A 385 2.92 20.56 18.83
CA ASN A 385 3.22 21.80 19.54
C ASN A 385 2.36 22.00 20.81
N GLN A 386 1.15 21.45 20.85
CA GLN A 386 0.27 21.54 22.01
C GLN A 386 0.55 20.50 23.11
N PHE A 387 1.12 19.33 22.77
CA PHE A 387 1.17 18.15 23.65
C PHE A 387 2.47 17.33 23.59
N GLU A 388 3.55 17.86 23.05
CA GLU A 388 4.84 17.15 22.86
C GLU A 388 5.34 16.49 24.15
N ASP A 389 5.23 17.19 25.29
CA ASP A 389 5.67 16.72 26.61
C ASP A 389 4.74 15.67 27.25
N LYS A 390 3.57 15.43 26.65
CA LYS A 390 2.49 14.60 27.22
C LYS A 390 2.04 13.46 26.31
N THR A 391 2.67 13.32 25.14
CA THR A 391 2.32 12.30 24.16
C THR A 391 3.54 11.46 23.84
N TYR A 392 3.31 10.15 23.67
CA TYR A 392 4.35 9.19 23.34
C TYR A 392 4.59 9.13 21.84
N GLU A 393 3.53 9.12 21.03
CA GLU A 393 3.62 9.06 19.57
C GLU A 393 2.46 9.82 18.92
N ILE A 394 2.76 10.60 17.88
CA ILE A 394 1.75 11.30 17.07
C ILE A 394 1.97 10.90 15.61
N SER A 395 0.90 10.44 14.94
CA SER A 395 0.94 10.06 13.53
C SER A 395 -0.33 10.49 12.80
N TYR A 396 -0.41 10.12 11.52
CA TYR A 396 -1.52 10.49 10.65
C TYR A 396 -2.09 9.29 9.88
N PHE A 397 -3.34 9.44 9.42
CA PHE A 397 -4.02 8.47 8.55
C PHE A 397 -3.19 8.19 7.29
N GLY A 398 -3.04 6.92 6.91
CA GLY A 398 -2.20 6.40 5.82
C GLY A 398 -0.70 6.35 6.15
N GLY A 399 -0.21 7.17 7.10
CA GLY A 399 1.19 7.19 7.52
C GLY A 399 1.59 5.97 8.35
N HIS A 400 0.61 5.32 8.98
CA HIS A 400 0.82 4.29 9.99
C HIS A 400 0.55 2.86 9.48
N GLN A 401 0.58 2.56 8.18
CA GLN A 401 0.47 1.14 7.75
C GLN A 401 1.81 0.41 8.00
N GLY A 402 1.73 -0.79 8.60
CA GLY A 402 2.81 -1.69 9.02
C GLY A 402 3.99 -1.15 9.86
N SER A 403 3.95 0.07 10.40
CA SER A 403 4.93 0.50 11.45
C SER A 403 4.63 -0.17 12.82
N ASN A 404 5.57 -0.19 13.78
CA ASN A 404 5.29 -0.67 15.14
C ASN A 404 5.24 0.41 16.23
N LYS A 405 5.33 1.71 15.85
CA LYS A 405 5.49 2.84 16.80
C LYS A 405 4.43 2.97 17.91
N PHE A 406 3.22 2.48 17.69
CA PHE A 406 2.14 2.53 18.69
C PHE A 406 2.09 1.27 19.59
N GLU A 407 3.17 0.48 19.66
CA GLU A 407 3.16 -0.82 20.38
C GLU A 407 2.86 -0.69 21.85
N ASP A 408 3.51 0.28 22.46
CA ASP A 408 3.44 0.48 23.89
C ASP A 408 2.39 1.51 24.29
N VAL A 409 1.59 2.01 23.35
CA VAL A 409 0.54 2.98 23.64
C VAL A 409 -0.57 2.31 24.44
N ASP A 410 -0.90 2.88 25.60
CA ASP A 410 -1.97 2.44 26.49
C ASP A 410 -3.29 3.11 26.16
N VAL A 411 -3.22 4.40 25.81
CA VAL A 411 -4.37 5.22 25.43
C VAL A 411 -4.15 5.75 24.02
N LEU A 412 -4.93 5.25 23.06
CA LEU A 412 -4.91 5.72 21.68
C LEU A 412 -6.07 6.67 21.43
N ILE A 413 -5.78 7.86 20.94
CA ILE A 413 -6.78 8.86 20.58
C ILE A 413 -6.79 9.06 19.06
N ILE A 414 -7.95 8.86 18.44
CA ILE A 414 -8.15 9.04 17.00
C ILE A 414 -8.99 10.29 16.78
N VAL A 415 -8.47 11.24 16.01
CA VAL A 415 -9.11 12.54 15.79
C VAL A 415 -9.55 12.70 14.33
N GLY A 416 -10.88 12.70 14.13
CA GLY A 416 -11.51 12.92 12.82
C GLY A 416 -11.74 11.66 11.99
N THR A 417 -12.43 11.85 10.87
CA THR A 417 -12.76 10.79 9.89
C THR A 417 -11.95 10.94 8.60
N PHE A 418 -10.99 10.06 8.36
CA PHE A 418 -10.30 9.99 7.07
C PHE A 418 -11.27 9.81 5.90
N HIS A 419 -11.11 10.65 4.88
CA HIS A 419 -11.77 10.49 3.59
C HIS A 419 -10.71 10.60 2.49
N LEU A 420 -10.76 9.68 1.54
CA LEU A 420 -10.04 9.86 0.28
C LEU A 420 -10.59 11.09 -0.43
N ASN A 421 -9.68 11.92 -0.97
CA ASN A 421 -10.09 12.99 -1.87
C ASN A 421 -10.74 12.38 -3.14
N PRO A 422 -11.60 13.13 -3.85
CA PRO A 422 -12.32 12.60 -5.02
C PRO A 422 -11.39 11.99 -6.08
N SER A 423 -10.27 12.65 -6.39
CA SER A 423 -9.30 12.14 -7.37
C SER A 423 -8.64 10.82 -6.96
N GLY A 424 -8.27 10.67 -5.68
CA GLY A 424 -7.73 9.43 -5.14
C GLY A 424 -8.77 8.31 -5.12
N LEU A 425 -10.04 8.65 -4.82
CA LEU A 425 -11.14 7.70 -4.86
C LEU A 425 -11.44 7.22 -6.29
N TYR A 426 -11.52 8.12 -7.27
CA TYR A 426 -11.72 7.76 -8.68
C TYR A 426 -10.59 6.90 -9.21
N LYS A 427 -9.34 7.19 -8.83
CA LYS A 427 -8.21 6.33 -9.17
C LYS A 427 -8.38 4.92 -8.58
N LYS A 428 -8.75 4.80 -7.30
CA LYS A 428 -8.98 3.49 -6.67
C LYS A 428 -10.16 2.75 -7.31
N HIS A 429 -11.24 3.46 -7.64
CA HIS A 429 -12.37 2.92 -8.40
C HIS A 429 -11.94 2.37 -9.74
N TYR A 430 -11.15 3.13 -10.50
CA TYR A 430 -10.65 2.67 -11.79
C TYR A 430 -9.72 1.46 -11.64
N VAL A 431 -8.84 1.45 -10.63
CA VAL A 431 -7.99 0.30 -10.34
C VAL A 431 -8.81 -0.95 -10.01
N ILE A 432 -9.89 -0.83 -9.25
CA ILE A 432 -10.70 -1.99 -8.80
C ILE A 432 -11.67 -2.44 -9.89
N ASN A 433 -12.46 -1.51 -10.44
CA ASN A 433 -13.59 -1.79 -11.33
C ASN A 433 -13.24 -1.66 -12.83
N ASN A 434 -12.06 -1.13 -13.19
CA ASN A 434 -11.69 -0.80 -14.58
C ASN A 434 -12.68 0.14 -15.29
N GLU A 435 -13.30 1.01 -14.51
CA GLU A 435 -14.31 1.96 -14.96
C GLU A 435 -13.78 3.39 -14.76
N TYR A 436 -13.72 4.17 -15.85
CA TYR A 436 -13.17 5.52 -15.85
C TYR A 436 -14.28 6.55 -15.63
N LEU A 437 -14.26 7.23 -14.47
CA LEU A 437 -15.29 8.20 -14.05
C LEU A 437 -14.85 9.67 -14.20
N ALA A 438 -13.87 9.96 -15.07
CA ALA A 438 -13.41 11.35 -15.24
C ALA A 438 -14.41 12.21 -16.05
N ASP A 439 -15.18 11.59 -16.95
CA ASP A 439 -16.12 12.29 -17.83
C ASP A 439 -17.56 12.28 -17.29
N ASP A 440 -17.87 11.36 -16.37
CA ASP A 440 -19.14 11.26 -15.66
C ASP A 440 -18.89 11.26 -14.14
N HIS A 441 -18.75 12.46 -13.59
CA HIS A 441 -18.47 12.64 -12.17
C HIS A 441 -19.67 12.25 -11.33
N ALA A 442 -19.48 11.27 -10.44
CA ALA A 442 -20.49 10.87 -9.49
C ALA A 442 -20.96 12.06 -8.63
N VAL A 443 -22.27 12.21 -8.49
CA VAL A 443 -22.86 13.35 -7.78
C VAL A 443 -22.85 13.08 -6.28
N TYR A 444 -22.17 13.95 -5.52
CA TYR A 444 -22.08 13.82 -4.07
C TYR A 444 -23.27 14.47 -3.35
N GLY A 445 -23.82 13.76 -2.35
CA GLY A 445 -24.80 14.31 -1.41
C GLY A 445 -26.26 13.98 -1.73
N GLY A 446 -27.18 14.54 -0.93
CA GLY A 446 -28.62 14.27 -1.05
C GLY A 446 -29.08 13.02 -0.26
N ARG A 447 -29.95 12.20 -0.86
CA ARG A 447 -30.61 11.04 -0.22
C ARG A 447 -29.68 9.86 0.05
N ASN A 448 -28.47 9.85 -0.51
CA ASN A 448 -27.56 8.69 -0.45
C ASN A 448 -26.67 8.68 0.80
N ASN A 449 -26.70 9.73 1.62
CA ASN A 449 -25.91 9.77 2.86
C ASN A 449 -26.31 8.61 3.79
N LYS A 450 -25.31 7.91 4.33
CA LYS A 450 -25.51 6.81 5.27
C LYS A 450 -25.02 7.20 6.65
N ILE A 451 -25.74 6.79 7.69
CA ILE A 451 -25.25 6.86 9.07
C ILE A 451 -24.71 5.49 9.44
N ILE A 452 -23.44 5.44 9.86
CA ILE A 452 -22.77 4.19 10.28
C ILE A 452 -22.18 4.45 11.67
N ASN A 453 -22.58 3.64 12.65
CA ASN A 453 -22.20 3.81 14.06
C ASN A 453 -22.40 5.25 14.59
N GLY A 454 -23.40 5.97 14.06
CA GLY A 454 -23.69 7.36 14.45
C GLY A 454 -22.79 8.41 13.79
N MET A 455 -22.12 8.06 12.69
CA MET A 455 -21.33 8.96 11.87
C MET A 455 -21.94 9.11 10.48
N GLN A 456 -22.15 10.36 10.02
CA GLN A 456 -22.67 10.62 8.67
C GLN A 456 -21.55 10.47 7.64
N ILE A 457 -21.77 9.58 6.68
CA ILE A 457 -20.90 9.33 5.55
C ILE A 457 -21.61 9.80 4.28
N ASN A 458 -21.00 10.77 3.59
CA ASN A 458 -21.50 11.25 2.32
C ASN A 458 -21.21 10.22 1.22
N LEU A 459 -22.23 9.79 0.49
CA LEU A 459 -22.10 8.85 -0.63
C LEU A 459 -22.52 9.54 -1.93
N THR A 460 -22.22 8.90 -3.05
CA THR A 460 -22.62 9.33 -4.39
C THR A 460 -23.81 8.51 -4.90
N ASP A 461 -24.26 8.76 -6.12
CA ASP A 461 -25.21 7.97 -6.90
C ASP A 461 -24.60 6.71 -7.54
N ASN A 462 -23.28 6.54 -7.52
CA ASN A 462 -22.60 5.36 -8.07
C ASN A 462 -22.31 4.33 -6.97
N ASP A 463 -23.04 3.21 -6.99
CA ASP A 463 -22.94 2.14 -5.98
C ASP A 463 -21.55 1.48 -5.92
N ARG A 464 -20.88 1.28 -7.07
CA ARG A 464 -19.54 0.69 -7.11
C ARG A 464 -18.51 1.62 -6.48
N LEU A 465 -18.61 2.92 -6.78
CA LEU A 465 -17.77 3.95 -6.17
C LEU A 465 -18.01 4.02 -4.66
N ASN A 466 -19.27 3.94 -4.22
CA ASN A 466 -19.64 3.90 -2.81
C ASN A 466 -19.05 2.69 -2.08
N LYS A 467 -19.06 1.50 -2.70
CA LYS A 467 -18.40 0.31 -2.15
C LYS A 467 -16.90 0.51 -1.97
N VAL A 468 -16.20 1.06 -2.98
CA VAL A 468 -14.77 1.37 -2.87
C VAL A 468 -14.50 2.40 -1.77
N LYS A 469 -15.35 3.43 -1.65
CA LYS A 469 -15.24 4.44 -0.60
C LYS A 469 -15.38 3.84 0.79
N LEU A 470 -16.40 3.01 1.00
CA LEU A 470 -16.66 2.35 2.28
C LEU A 470 -15.56 1.33 2.62
N TYR A 471 -15.07 0.57 1.65
CA TYR A 471 -13.93 -0.31 1.79
C TYR A 471 -12.69 0.43 2.33
N LYS A 472 -12.28 1.52 1.66
CA LYS A 472 -11.10 2.30 2.08
C LYS A 472 -11.30 3.02 3.41
N LEU A 473 -12.53 3.45 3.70
CA LEU A 473 -12.87 4.04 4.99
C LEU A 473 -12.78 3.00 6.13
N ASN A 474 -13.33 1.80 5.92
CA ASN A 474 -13.26 0.69 6.87
C ASN A 474 -11.83 0.27 7.14
N GLU A 475 -11.06 0.03 6.08
CA GLU A 475 -9.66 -0.34 6.17
C GLU A 475 -8.86 0.66 7.02
N GLU A 476 -8.92 1.94 6.68
CA GLU A 476 -8.11 2.96 7.35
C GLU A 476 -8.45 3.06 8.85
N HIS A 477 -9.74 3.11 9.20
CA HIS A 477 -10.15 3.27 10.60
C HIS A 477 -10.02 2.00 11.42
N GLN A 478 -10.24 0.82 10.83
CA GLN A 478 -9.99 -0.44 11.51
C GLN A 478 -8.49 -0.58 11.85
N GLN A 479 -7.62 -0.26 10.89
CA GLN A 479 -6.18 -0.29 11.11
C GLN A 479 -5.74 0.73 12.18
N ALA A 480 -6.33 1.93 12.18
CA ALA A 480 -6.09 2.94 13.21
C ALA A 480 -6.56 2.49 14.61
N ILE A 481 -7.78 1.98 14.76
CA ILE A 481 -8.33 1.52 16.05
C ILE A 481 -7.48 0.40 16.65
N PHE A 482 -7.08 -0.56 15.82
CA PHE A 482 -6.28 -1.70 16.26
C PHE A 482 -4.80 -1.42 16.37
N ARG A 483 -4.40 -0.18 16.14
CA ARG A 483 -3.00 0.22 16.07
C ARG A 483 -2.27 0.17 17.39
N SER A 484 -2.95 0.34 18.52
CA SER A 484 -2.38 0.13 19.87
C SER A 484 -2.31 -1.35 20.26
N GLY A 485 -2.80 -2.27 19.42
CA GLY A 485 -2.96 -3.67 19.77
C GLY A 485 -4.13 -3.92 20.73
N ALA A 486 -5.09 -3.00 20.84
CA ALA A 486 -6.22 -3.14 21.77
C ALA A 486 -7.04 -4.43 21.60
N HIS A 487 -7.00 -5.07 20.43
CA HIS A 487 -7.67 -6.34 20.17
C HIS A 487 -6.83 -7.58 20.60
N VAL A 488 -5.51 -7.43 20.80
CA VAL A 488 -4.59 -8.52 21.20
C VAL A 488 -4.01 -8.37 22.61
N LYS A 489 -3.95 -7.15 23.14
CA LYS A 489 -3.48 -6.85 24.50
C LYS A 489 -4.66 -6.31 25.33
N PRO A 490 -4.91 -6.82 26.56
CA PRO A 490 -5.96 -6.32 27.45
C PRO A 490 -5.59 -4.94 28.02
N GLY A 491 -6.56 -4.25 28.64
CA GLY A 491 -6.30 -3.01 29.39
C GLY A 491 -5.95 -1.80 28.53
N LYS A 492 -6.19 -1.85 27.22
CA LYS A 492 -5.98 -0.72 26.31
C LYS A 492 -7.25 0.12 26.19
N LEU A 493 -7.08 1.44 26.10
CA LEU A 493 -8.15 2.39 25.84
C LEU A 493 -7.99 3.00 24.46
N VAL A 494 -9.05 2.99 23.66
CA VAL A 494 -9.15 3.72 22.39
C VAL A 494 -10.25 4.75 22.51
N ILE A 495 -9.96 6.00 22.19
CA ILE A 495 -10.93 7.10 22.15
C ILE A 495 -11.02 7.58 20.70
N SER A 496 -12.16 7.36 20.04
CA SER A 496 -12.37 7.79 18.66
C SER A 496 -13.30 8.98 18.58
N PHE A 497 -12.81 10.09 18.02
CA PHE A 497 -13.58 11.26 17.59
C PHE A 497 -13.86 11.22 16.08
N GLY A 498 -14.05 10.04 15.52
CA GLY A 498 -14.28 9.84 14.09
C GLY A 498 -14.96 8.50 13.83
N TYR A 499 -15.05 8.14 12.55
CA TYR A 499 -15.66 6.90 12.12
C TYR A 499 -15.16 5.65 12.87
N VAL A 500 -16.10 4.79 13.29
CA VAL A 500 -15.83 3.45 13.82
C VAL A 500 -16.49 2.44 12.88
N PRO A 501 -15.73 1.56 12.21
CA PRO A 501 -16.29 0.49 11.37
C PRO A 501 -17.24 -0.42 12.14
N GLN A 502 -18.21 -1.02 11.45
CA GLN A 502 -19.09 -2.06 12.01
C GLN A 502 -18.28 -3.31 12.39
N GLY A 503 -18.73 -4.03 13.41
CA GLY A 503 -18.09 -5.23 13.95
C GLY A 503 -16.95 -4.97 14.94
N ILE A 504 -16.47 -3.73 15.08
CA ILE A 504 -15.48 -3.38 16.11
C ILE A 504 -16.10 -3.52 17.52
N GLU A 505 -17.40 -3.25 17.63
CA GLU A 505 -18.21 -3.44 18.82
C GLU A 505 -18.28 -4.90 19.29
N ASP A 506 -18.05 -5.87 18.39
CA ASP A 506 -17.96 -7.29 18.72
C ASP A 506 -16.58 -7.67 19.24
N ILE A 507 -15.55 -6.88 18.93
CA ILE A 507 -14.16 -7.13 19.32
C ILE A 507 -13.81 -6.47 20.65
N LEU A 508 -14.20 -5.21 20.87
CA LEU A 508 -13.84 -4.43 22.06
C LEU A 508 -15.04 -4.16 22.96
N THR A 509 -14.81 -3.73 24.20
CA THR A 509 -15.88 -3.15 25.02
C THR A 509 -16.22 -1.77 24.48
N TYR A 510 -17.34 -1.67 23.77
CA TYR A 510 -17.76 -0.46 23.06
C TYR A 510 -18.70 0.39 23.91
N LYS A 511 -18.39 1.69 24.02
CA LYS A 511 -19.25 2.69 24.67
C LYS A 511 -19.28 3.96 23.84
N THR A 512 -20.42 4.63 23.82
CA THR A 512 -20.57 5.93 23.15
C THR A 512 -20.63 7.07 24.16
N PHE A 513 -20.10 8.23 23.78
CA PHE A 513 -20.24 9.48 24.53
C PHE A 513 -20.56 10.65 23.60
N ASN A 514 -21.28 11.64 24.11
CA ASN A 514 -21.81 12.75 23.31
C ASN A 514 -21.25 14.11 23.74
N ASN A 515 -20.60 14.17 24.90
CA ASN A 515 -20.04 15.39 25.48
C ASN A 515 -18.91 15.09 26.47
N LYS A 516 -18.22 16.15 26.90
CA LYS A 516 -17.08 16.09 27.82
C LYS A 516 -17.39 15.43 29.17
N ASN A 517 -18.60 15.61 29.70
CA ASN A 517 -18.96 15.11 31.03
C ASN A 517 -19.10 13.58 31.00
N GLN A 518 -19.73 13.05 29.95
CA GLN A 518 -19.82 11.61 29.74
C GLN A 518 -18.45 10.97 29.50
N LEU A 519 -17.59 11.61 28.70
CA LEU A 519 -16.21 11.15 28.51
C LEU A 519 -15.46 11.07 29.85
N ASN A 520 -15.48 12.16 30.62
CA ASN A 520 -14.82 12.20 31.94
C ASN A 520 -15.37 11.13 32.89
N ALA A 521 -16.68 10.88 32.89
CA ALA A 521 -17.29 9.82 33.68
C ALA A 521 -16.73 8.44 33.30
N TYR A 522 -16.65 8.13 31.99
CA TYR A 522 -16.06 6.87 31.54
C TYR A 522 -14.58 6.74 31.89
N LEU A 523 -13.79 7.80 31.74
CA LEU A 523 -12.37 7.79 32.13
C LEU A 523 -12.22 7.51 33.63
N ASN A 524 -13.05 8.13 34.47
CA ASN A 524 -13.01 7.91 35.91
C ASN A 524 -13.45 6.50 36.32
N VAL A 525 -14.48 5.94 35.68
CA VAL A 525 -14.95 4.56 35.97
C VAL A 525 -13.90 3.52 35.60
N ASN A 526 -13.13 3.75 34.54
CA ASN A 526 -12.13 2.80 34.05
C ASN A 526 -10.71 3.10 34.56
N ARG A 527 -10.60 3.98 35.55
CA ARG A 527 -9.35 4.49 36.09
C ARG A 527 -8.34 3.39 36.42
N ASP A 528 -8.81 2.32 37.06
CA ASP A 528 -7.95 1.28 37.63
C ASP A 528 -7.78 0.07 36.68
N ASN A 529 -8.45 0.09 35.52
CA ASN A 529 -8.43 -1.02 34.55
C ASN A 529 -7.52 -0.75 33.34
N ILE A 530 -7.08 0.50 33.14
CA ILE A 530 -6.26 0.90 31.99
C ILE A 530 -4.79 0.79 32.39
N GLY A 531 -4.01 0.05 31.58
CA GLY A 531 -2.57 -0.14 31.81
C GLY A 531 -2.19 -1.11 32.95
N THR A 532 -3.15 -1.57 33.75
CA THR A 532 -2.91 -2.44 34.91
C THR A 532 -2.67 -3.92 34.59
N PHE A 533 -2.77 -4.30 33.31
CA PHE A 533 -2.42 -5.65 32.85
C PHE A 533 -1.00 -5.75 32.27
N ASN A 534 -0.20 -4.68 32.37
CA ASN A 534 1.20 -4.67 31.92
C ASN A 534 2.21 -4.91 33.06
N THR A 535 1.75 -5.13 34.30
CA THR A 535 2.59 -5.46 35.46
C THR A 535 2.63 -6.95 35.73
#